data_AF-A0A8J3D925-F1
#
_entry.id   AF-A0A8J3D925-F1
#
_cell.length_a   1.000
_cell.length_b   1.000
_cell.length_c   1.000
_cell.angle_alpha   90.00
_cell.angle_beta   90.00
_cell.angle_gamma   90.00
#
_symmetry.space_group_name_H-M   'P 1'
#
loop_
_entity.id
_entity.type
_entity.pdbx_description
1 polymer ?
#
loop_
_entity_poly.entity_id
_entity_poly.type
_entity_poly.pdbx_seq_one_letter_code
_entity_poly.pdbx_strand_id
1 'polypeptide(L)'
;MTSYKERGITVNALWLDYEGFPFMAPTSKLLTDAPHGLNLHEWSQWRRQFALNIASAYLAAPARESFPNISTLNWVGNLSYPASPIIDATGQQTAASGALFFTHSNPYAYGNTLAYELAGLSPELAADQVDQFYQRLLLQHVSVDARNRAVSAPYIGSVAWVARIVRDAQKQDLPVMSREAYRESLRHLWLRGIQGMMIFNAPTLSQDEQIAEIQDISQIWRELSEYNSLIKTGKVCNFDIPKEGDNEVVWSALSNLSYAVARVTPVGSTPPSSIIINIWDLPIEISTPDPPGKTYQIWRHIGTSIPPTITAITAPVLRIK
;
A
#
# COMPACT_ATOMS: atom_id res chain seq x y z
N MET A 1 -8.55 -11.49 26.80
CA MET A 1 -9.11 -12.17 25.59
C MET A 1 -9.94 -13.40 25.95
N THR A 2 -9.52 -14.20 26.93
CA THR A 2 -10.28 -15.37 27.44
C THR A 2 -11.73 -15.04 27.84
N SER A 3 -11.95 -13.88 28.47
CA SER A 3 -13.30 -13.41 28.86
C SER A 3 -14.26 -13.20 27.68
N TYR A 4 -13.76 -12.86 26.48
CA TYR A 4 -14.59 -12.77 25.27
C TYR A 4 -14.98 -14.16 24.78
N LYS A 5 -14.02 -15.08 24.72
CA LYS A 5 -14.23 -16.48 24.32
C LYS A 5 -15.22 -17.19 25.26
N GLU A 6 -15.08 -17.00 26.57
CA GLU A 6 -15.98 -17.53 27.59
C GLU A 6 -17.41 -16.98 27.46
N ARG A 7 -17.58 -15.78 26.91
CA ARG A 7 -18.87 -15.16 26.61
C ARG A 7 -19.42 -15.52 25.23
N GLY A 8 -18.78 -16.43 24.50
CA GLY A 8 -19.18 -16.81 23.14
C GLY A 8 -18.89 -15.73 22.08
N ILE A 9 -18.09 -14.71 22.39
CA ILE A 9 -17.74 -13.64 21.47
C ILE A 9 -16.54 -14.10 20.62
N THR A 10 -16.68 -14.02 19.30
CA THR A 10 -15.58 -14.24 18.35
C THR A 10 -14.93 -12.91 18.00
N VAL A 11 -13.60 -12.86 18.07
CA VAL A 11 -12.81 -11.70 17.62
C VAL A 11 -12.17 -12.05 16.27
N ASN A 12 -12.49 -11.31 15.22
CA ASN A 12 -11.98 -11.57 13.88
C ASN A 12 -10.72 -10.78 13.52
N ALA A 13 -10.47 -9.66 14.23
CA ALA A 13 -9.31 -8.81 13.98
C ALA A 13 -8.81 -8.13 15.27
N LEU A 14 -7.49 -7.97 15.36
CA LEU A 14 -6.77 -7.13 16.30
C LEU A 14 -5.78 -6.28 15.49
N TRP A 15 -6.19 -5.07 15.16
CA TRP A 15 -5.39 -4.12 14.38
C TRP A 15 -4.91 -3.02 15.30
N LEU A 16 -3.60 -2.96 15.49
CA LEU A 16 -2.98 -2.11 16.48
C LEU A 16 -2.37 -0.88 15.83
N ASP A 17 -2.46 0.24 16.54
CA ASP A 17 -1.81 1.48 16.18
C ASP A 17 -0.85 1.91 17.29
N TYR A 18 0.09 1.03 17.63
CA TYR A 18 1.20 1.45 18.48
C TYR A 18 2.20 2.27 17.64
N GLU A 19 1.74 3.45 17.23
CA GLU A 19 2.54 4.44 16.53
C GLU A 19 3.62 4.95 17.47
N GLY A 20 4.87 4.86 17.01
CA GLY A 20 5.96 5.58 17.63
C GLY A 20 6.33 5.21 19.07
N PHE A 21 5.81 4.15 19.70
CA PHE A 21 6.32 3.71 21.00
C PHE A 21 7.31 2.54 20.84
N PRO A 22 8.56 2.65 21.37
CA PRO A 22 9.14 3.74 22.17
C PRO A 22 9.93 4.80 21.34
N PHE A 23 9.74 4.88 20.02
CA PHE A 23 10.42 5.84 19.13
C PHE A 23 10.28 7.32 19.53
N MET A 24 9.12 7.74 20.06
CA MET A 24 8.72 9.11 20.42
C MET A 24 9.41 9.69 21.67
N ALA A 25 10.24 8.91 22.38
CA ALA A 25 10.98 9.46 23.51
C ALA A 25 12.00 10.51 23.03
N PRO A 26 12.26 11.59 23.80
CA PRO A 26 13.20 12.64 23.40
C PRO A 26 14.59 12.07 23.06
N THR A 27 15.19 12.51 21.94
CA THR A 27 16.51 12.05 21.46
C THR A 27 17.60 12.11 22.53
N SER A 28 17.54 13.10 23.43
CA SER A 28 18.47 13.23 24.56
C SER A 28 18.37 12.08 25.57
N LYS A 29 17.18 11.55 25.84
CA LYS A 29 16.98 10.34 26.66
C LYS A 29 17.33 9.06 25.90
N LEU A 30 17.14 9.08 24.58
CA LEU A 30 17.47 7.91 23.75
C LEU A 30 18.97 7.68 23.61
N LEU A 31 19.76 8.75 23.64
CA LEU A 31 21.23 8.69 23.57
C LEU A 31 21.88 8.19 24.86
N THR A 32 21.28 8.46 26.02
CA THR A 32 21.81 7.95 27.30
C THR A 32 21.64 6.44 27.45
N ASP A 33 20.65 5.87 26.75
CA ASP A 33 20.29 4.46 26.84
C ASP A 33 20.83 3.63 25.66
N ALA A 34 21.50 4.26 24.69
CA ALA A 34 22.05 3.57 23.54
C ALA A 34 23.23 2.66 23.96
N PRO A 35 23.22 1.36 23.59
CA PRO A 35 24.37 0.48 23.80
C PRO A 35 25.64 1.08 23.19
N HIS A 36 26.77 0.93 23.89
CA HIS A 36 28.07 1.37 23.37
C HIS A 36 28.32 0.78 21.97
N GLY A 37 28.53 1.65 20.97
CA GLY A 37 28.91 1.26 19.62
C GLY A 37 27.84 1.41 18.54
N LEU A 38 26.60 1.78 18.89
CA LEU A 38 25.57 2.13 17.90
C LEU A 38 25.49 3.65 17.70
N ASN A 39 25.36 4.09 16.45
CA ASN A 39 24.99 5.47 16.15
C ASN A 39 23.46 5.67 16.31
N LEU A 40 23.01 6.92 16.24
CA LEU A 40 21.58 7.28 16.39
C LEU A 40 20.65 6.56 15.41
N HIS A 41 21.08 6.42 14.16
CA HIS A 41 20.30 5.75 13.13
C HIS A 41 20.17 4.26 13.46
N GLU A 42 21.28 3.58 13.71
CA GLU A 42 21.31 2.16 14.07
C GLU A 42 20.49 1.88 15.33
N TRP A 43 20.59 2.76 16.33
CA TRP A 43 19.80 2.66 17.56
C TRP A 43 18.30 2.83 17.29
N SER A 44 17.91 3.76 16.42
CA SER A 44 16.52 3.92 16.00
C SER A 44 15.98 2.67 15.30
N GLN A 45 16.77 2.08 14.39
CA GLN A 45 16.39 0.85 13.68
C GLN A 45 16.23 -0.33 14.63
N TRP A 46 17.18 -0.52 15.55
CA TRP A 46 17.12 -1.60 16.54
C TRP A 46 15.87 -1.46 17.43
N ARG A 47 15.58 -0.27 17.94
CA ARG A 47 14.39 -0.05 18.80
C ARG A 47 13.10 -0.31 18.07
N ARG A 48 12.99 0.09 16.81
CA ARG A 48 11.82 -0.18 15.97
C ARG A 48 11.63 -1.69 15.78
N GLN A 49 12.69 -2.42 15.46
CA GLN A 49 12.65 -3.88 15.32
C GLN A 49 12.27 -4.56 16.65
N PHE A 50 12.86 -4.13 17.76
CA PHE A 50 12.57 -4.65 19.09
C PHE A 50 11.11 -4.41 19.51
N ALA A 51 10.58 -3.21 19.25
CA ALA A 51 9.18 -2.87 19.53
C ALA A 51 8.21 -3.76 18.72
N LEU A 52 8.49 -3.96 17.42
CA LEU A 52 7.69 -4.88 16.59
C LEU A 52 7.77 -6.32 17.10
N ASN A 53 8.94 -6.79 17.55
CA ASN A 53 9.10 -8.11 18.16
C ASN A 53 8.27 -8.25 19.45
N ILE A 54 8.28 -7.24 20.32
CA ILE A 54 7.47 -7.23 21.54
C ILE A 54 5.99 -7.25 21.20
N ALA A 55 5.52 -6.34 20.33
CA ALA A 55 4.12 -6.27 19.93
C ALA A 55 3.66 -7.61 19.32
N SER A 56 4.52 -8.21 18.50
CA SER A 56 4.25 -9.51 17.93
C SER A 56 4.17 -10.63 18.99
N ALA A 57 5.13 -10.71 19.92
CA ALA A 57 5.21 -11.80 20.90
C ALA A 57 4.16 -11.69 22.01
N TYR A 58 3.81 -10.47 22.42
CA TYR A 58 2.95 -10.23 23.58
C TYR A 58 1.54 -9.79 23.21
N LEU A 59 1.28 -9.38 21.96
CA LEU A 59 -0.07 -9.01 21.50
C LEU A 59 -0.57 -9.96 20.43
N ALA A 60 0.18 -10.15 19.34
CA ALA A 60 -0.29 -10.98 18.23
C ALA A 60 -0.33 -12.49 18.56
N ALA A 61 0.72 -13.04 19.17
CA ALA A 61 0.77 -14.46 19.51
C ALA A 61 -0.34 -14.89 20.51
N PRO A 62 -0.55 -14.22 21.65
CA PRO A 62 -1.64 -14.58 22.58
C PRO A 62 -3.04 -14.43 21.97
N ALA A 63 -3.22 -13.44 21.07
CA ALA A 63 -4.47 -13.27 20.35
C ALA A 63 -4.76 -14.46 19.42
N ARG A 64 -3.74 -14.96 18.72
CA ARG A 64 -3.83 -16.15 17.86
C ARG A 64 -4.05 -17.44 18.65
N GLU A 65 -3.47 -17.56 19.84
CA GLU A 65 -3.73 -18.69 20.74
C GLU A 65 -5.21 -18.71 21.19
N SER A 66 -5.76 -17.53 21.52
CA SER A 66 -7.16 -17.39 21.92
C SER A 66 -8.14 -17.59 20.76
N PHE A 67 -7.79 -17.04 19.58
CA PHE A 67 -8.59 -16.98 18.36
C PHE A 67 -7.73 -17.35 17.14
N PRO A 68 -7.63 -18.64 16.76
CA PRO A 68 -6.70 -19.10 15.72
C PRO A 68 -6.83 -18.44 14.34
N ASN A 69 -8.03 -17.96 14.01
CA ASN A 69 -8.34 -17.34 12.72
C ASN A 69 -8.30 -15.79 12.75
N ILE A 70 -7.76 -15.19 13.82
CA ILE A 70 -7.75 -13.73 13.97
C ILE A 70 -6.77 -13.06 12.99
N SER A 71 -7.23 -11.96 12.37
CA SER A 71 -6.36 -11.03 11.64
C SER A 71 -5.58 -10.17 12.64
N THR A 72 -4.25 -10.17 12.59
CA THR A 72 -3.39 -9.37 13.47
C THR A 72 -2.42 -8.55 12.65
N LEU A 73 -2.31 -7.27 12.99
CA LEU A 73 -1.32 -6.33 12.44
C LEU A 73 -1.01 -5.24 13.46
N ASN A 74 0.07 -4.50 13.22
CA ASN A 74 0.40 -3.26 13.91
C ASN A 74 0.80 -2.19 12.89
N TRP A 75 0.63 -0.92 13.22
CA TRP A 75 1.20 0.20 12.46
C TRP A 75 2.65 -0.11 12.10
N VAL A 76 2.96 0.01 10.80
CA VAL A 76 4.32 -0.16 10.29
C VAL A 76 4.92 -1.55 10.58
N GLY A 77 4.05 -2.54 10.89
CA GLY A 77 4.36 -3.96 10.76
C GLY A 77 4.42 -4.36 9.29
N ASN A 78 5.32 -3.75 8.52
CA ASN A 78 5.53 -4.04 7.11
C ASN A 78 6.71 -5.02 6.95
N LEU A 79 6.86 -5.61 5.77
CA LEU A 79 8.03 -6.42 5.45
C LEU A 79 9.08 -5.57 4.75
N SER A 80 10.16 -5.27 5.46
CA SER A 80 11.33 -4.55 4.93
C SER A 80 12.57 -5.43 5.07
N TYR A 81 13.35 -5.56 4.01
CA TYR A 81 14.58 -6.34 4.01
C TYR A 81 15.74 -5.54 3.40
N PRO A 82 17.00 -5.79 3.77
CA PRO A 82 18.14 -5.04 3.24
C PRO A 82 18.24 -5.03 1.70
N ALA A 83 17.84 -6.13 1.05
CA ALA A 83 17.87 -6.25 -0.41
C ALA A 83 16.72 -5.49 -1.12
N SER A 84 15.66 -5.14 -0.39
CA SER A 84 14.50 -4.41 -0.90
C SER A 84 13.86 -3.62 0.26
N PRO A 85 14.53 -2.57 0.74
CA PRO A 85 14.11 -1.85 1.93
C PRO A 85 12.91 -0.96 1.60
N ILE A 86 11.99 -0.84 2.55
CA ILE A 86 10.96 0.19 2.51
C ILE A 86 11.61 1.52 2.88
N ILE A 87 11.35 2.57 2.10
CA ILE A 87 11.83 3.94 2.34
C ILE A 87 10.67 4.77 2.87
N ASP A 88 10.81 5.38 4.04
CA ASP A 88 9.75 6.19 4.64
C ASP A 88 9.59 7.58 4.00
N ALA A 89 8.57 8.32 4.47
CA ALA A 89 8.28 9.69 4.03
C ALA A 89 9.46 10.67 4.22
N THR A 90 10.46 10.32 5.05
CA THR A 90 11.67 11.13 5.25
C THR A 90 12.83 10.74 4.32
N GLY A 91 12.59 9.80 3.41
CA GLY A 91 13.62 9.25 2.53
C GLY A 91 14.55 8.26 3.21
N GLN A 92 14.25 7.86 4.46
CA GLN A 92 15.10 6.95 5.22
C GLN A 92 14.68 5.49 5.02
N GLN A 93 15.66 4.59 4.98
CA GLN A 93 15.38 3.16 5.01
C GLN A 93 14.78 2.79 6.36
N THR A 94 13.72 2.00 6.31
CA THR A 94 13.09 1.43 7.51
C THR A 94 13.83 0.17 7.97
N ALA A 95 13.77 -0.09 9.28
CA ALA A 95 14.40 -1.26 9.89
C ALA A 95 13.96 -2.55 9.19
N ALA A 96 14.87 -3.50 9.08
CA ALA A 96 14.50 -4.83 8.61
C ALA A 96 13.46 -5.45 9.55
N SER A 97 12.36 -5.92 8.99
CA SER A 97 11.21 -6.47 9.70
C SER A 97 10.68 -7.68 8.95
N GLY A 98 10.51 -8.79 9.68
CA GLY A 98 9.95 -10.04 9.15
C GLY A 98 8.47 -10.20 9.47
N ALA A 99 7.91 -11.34 9.06
CA ALA A 99 6.50 -11.68 9.27
C ALA A 99 6.08 -11.81 10.74
N LEU A 100 7.04 -12.11 11.64
CA LEU A 100 6.82 -12.34 13.08
C LEU A 100 5.56 -13.22 13.34
N PHE A 101 4.75 -12.90 14.34
CA PHE A 101 3.45 -13.55 14.64
C PHE A 101 2.24 -12.80 14.07
N PHE A 102 2.43 -11.66 13.41
CA PHE A 102 1.34 -10.99 12.71
C PHE A 102 0.84 -11.86 11.56
N THR A 103 -0.44 -11.74 11.22
CA THR A 103 -1.01 -12.43 10.06
C THR A 103 -1.11 -11.52 8.85
N HIS A 104 -1.02 -10.20 9.03
CA HIS A 104 -1.05 -9.21 7.97
C HIS A 104 0.06 -8.18 8.16
N SER A 105 0.68 -7.75 7.05
CA SER A 105 1.48 -6.54 7.02
C SER A 105 0.59 -5.29 6.96
N ASN A 106 1.15 -4.14 7.34
CA ASN A 106 0.46 -2.85 7.31
C ASN A 106 1.34 -1.74 6.68
N PRO A 107 1.58 -1.79 5.36
CA PRO A 107 2.22 -0.69 4.65
C PRO A 107 1.31 0.55 4.66
N TYR A 108 1.87 1.75 4.74
CA TYR A 108 1.10 2.98 4.59
C TYR A 108 1.17 3.52 3.16
N ALA A 109 0.12 4.19 2.72
CA ALA A 109 0.00 4.87 1.44
C ALA A 109 -0.66 6.22 1.71
N TYR A 110 0.17 7.18 2.12
CA TYR A 110 -0.27 8.50 2.57
C TYR A 110 0.19 9.59 1.61
N GLY A 111 -0.71 10.52 1.30
CA GLY A 111 -0.32 11.81 0.72
C GLY A 111 0.25 12.71 1.81
N ASN A 112 1.46 12.37 2.29
CA ASN A 112 2.09 13.05 3.42
C ASN A 112 2.85 14.29 2.95
N THR A 113 2.46 15.47 3.42
CA THR A 113 3.09 16.74 3.05
C THR A 113 4.54 16.85 3.52
N LEU A 114 4.95 16.13 4.56
CA LEU A 114 6.35 16.10 5.01
C LEU A 114 7.26 15.53 3.91
N ALA A 115 6.82 14.51 3.18
CA ALA A 115 7.58 13.96 2.06
C ALA A 115 7.75 15.01 0.94
N TYR A 116 6.71 15.79 0.68
CA TYR A 116 6.74 16.88 -0.29
C TYR A 116 7.73 17.98 0.11
N GLU A 117 7.70 18.37 1.39
CA GLU A 117 8.62 19.36 1.95
C GLU A 117 10.08 18.90 1.88
N LEU A 118 10.36 17.66 2.28
CA LEU A 118 11.71 17.09 2.29
C LEU A 118 12.25 16.82 0.87
N ALA A 119 11.38 16.59 -0.11
CA ALA A 119 11.76 16.53 -1.51
C ALA A 119 12.17 17.90 -2.08
N GLY A 120 11.93 19.01 -1.35
CA GLY A 120 12.31 20.35 -1.77
C GLY A 120 11.53 20.86 -2.99
N LEU A 121 10.32 20.33 -3.22
CA LEU A 121 9.50 20.70 -4.37
C LEU A 121 8.87 22.08 -4.21
N SER A 122 8.68 22.77 -5.34
CA SER A 122 8.01 24.08 -5.38
C SER A 122 6.54 23.94 -5.03
N PRO A 123 5.96 24.78 -4.15
CA PRO A 123 4.53 24.79 -3.89
C PRO A 123 3.69 25.18 -5.13
N GLU A 124 4.33 25.71 -6.18
CA GLU A 124 3.69 26.18 -7.42
C GLU A 124 3.68 25.13 -8.54
N LEU A 125 4.05 23.87 -8.26
CA LEU A 125 3.97 22.81 -9.26
C LEU A 125 2.55 22.65 -9.81
N ALA A 126 2.46 22.28 -11.09
CA ALA A 126 1.18 22.00 -11.70
C ALA A 126 0.49 20.79 -11.02
N ALA A 127 -0.85 20.77 -11.05
CA ALA A 127 -1.64 19.78 -10.31
C ALA A 127 -1.31 18.33 -10.70
N ASP A 128 -1.02 18.08 -11.98
CA ASP A 128 -0.60 16.78 -12.49
C ASP A 128 0.77 16.36 -11.95
N GLN A 129 1.70 17.30 -11.79
CA GLN A 129 3.01 17.03 -11.18
C GLN A 129 2.90 16.74 -9.67
N VAL A 130 1.98 17.42 -8.98
CA VAL A 130 1.66 17.13 -7.57
C VAL A 130 1.06 15.74 -7.43
N ASP A 131 0.09 15.39 -8.28
CA ASP A 131 -0.56 14.09 -8.30
C ASP A 131 0.42 12.95 -8.60
N GLN A 132 1.35 13.18 -9.52
CA GLN A 132 2.45 12.28 -9.83
C GLN A 132 3.32 11.96 -8.63
N PHE A 133 3.76 13.01 -7.94
CA PHE A 133 4.58 12.87 -6.75
C PHE A 133 3.88 12.00 -5.69
N TYR A 134 2.62 12.35 -5.37
CA TYR A 134 1.88 11.62 -4.36
C TYR A 134 1.49 10.21 -4.81
N GLN A 135 1.13 9.99 -6.07
CA GLN A 135 0.87 8.64 -6.58
C GLN A 135 2.09 7.73 -6.40
N ARG A 136 3.28 8.22 -6.72
CA ARG A 136 4.52 7.49 -6.47
C ARG A 136 4.68 7.15 -4.98
N LEU A 137 4.49 8.15 -4.12
CA LEU A 137 4.62 7.99 -2.66
C LEU A 137 3.64 6.92 -2.12
N LEU A 138 2.38 6.96 -2.53
CA LEU A 138 1.35 6.01 -2.13
C LEU A 138 1.69 4.58 -2.59
N LEU A 139 2.20 4.42 -3.81
CA LEU A 139 2.54 3.11 -4.36
C LEU A 139 3.83 2.53 -3.76
N GLN A 140 4.78 3.36 -3.34
CA GLN A 140 6.12 2.95 -2.93
C GLN A 140 6.12 1.85 -1.84
N HIS A 141 5.51 2.13 -0.69
CA HIS A 141 5.49 1.20 0.45
C HIS A 141 4.78 -0.09 0.13
N VAL A 142 3.59 0.02 -0.46
CA VAL A 142 2.75 -1.14 -0.77
C VAL A 142 3.41 -2.05 -1.80
N SER A 143 4.12 -1.48 -2.76
CA SER A 143 4.82 -2.26 -3.80
C SER A 143 6.01 -3.02 -3.26
N VAL A 144 6.82 -2.37 -2.41
CA VAL A 144 7.97 -3.02 -1.77
C VAL A 144 7.51 -4.07 -0.78
N ASP A 145 6.49 -3.79 0.04
CA ASP A 145 5.89 -4.77 0.94
C ASP A 145 5.35 -5.98 0.17
N ALA A 146 4.60 -5.76 -0.92
CA ALA A 146 4.08 -6.82 -1.76
C ALA A 146 5.18 -7.69 -2.38
N ARG A 147 6.27 -7.07 -2.86
CA ARG A 147 7.45 -7.79 -3.36
C ARG A 147 8.08 -8.65 -2.26
N ASN A 148 8.29 -8.06 -1.09
CA ASN A 148 8.91 -8.72 0.05
C ASN A 148 8.05 -9.88 0.58
N ARG A 149 6.72 -9.72 0.62
CA ARG A 149 5.76 -10.79 0.92
C ARG A 149 5.84 -11.92 -0.11
N ALA A 150 5.80 -11.60 -1.40
CA ALA A 150 5.84 -12.59 -2.47
C ALA A 150 7.11 -13.47 -2.41
N VAL A 151 8.24 -12.92 -1.98
CA VAL A 151 9.52 -13.64 -1.89
C VAL A 151 9.66 -14.39 -0.56
N SER A 152 9.37 -13.75 0.56
CA SER A 152 9.82 -14.24 1.88
C SER A 152 8.69 -14.68 2.81
N ALA A 153 7.46 -14.23 2.58
CA ALA A 153 6.32 -14.54 3.46
C ALA A 153 4.98 -14.51 2.71
N PRO A 154 4.78 -15.37 1.70
CA PRO A 154 3.58 -15.33 0.84
C PRO A 154 2.29 -15.71 1.58
N TYR A 155 2.41 -16.25 2.79
CA TYR A 155 1.30 -16.58 3.68
C TYR A 155 0.80 -15.37 4.50
N ILE A 156 1.50 -14.23 4.46
CA ILE A 156 1.10 -13.01 5.16
C ILE A 156 0.18 -12.17 4.28
N GLY A 157 -0.96 -11.79 4.84
CA GLY A 157 -1.89 -10.83 4.24
C GLY A 157 -1.34 -9.41 4.24
N SER A 158 -2.07 -8.45 3.69
CA SER A 158 -1.72 -7.03 3.80
C SER A 158 -2.96 -6.18 3.88
N VAL A 159 -2.99 -5.26 4.85
CA VAL A 159 -4.01 -4.23 4.96
C VAL A 159 -3.29 -2.90 4.87
N ALA A 160 -3.47 -2.16 3.78
CA ALA A 160 -2.78 -0.88 3.62
C ALA A 160 -3.45 0.19 4.48
N TRP A 161 -2.67 1.03 5.15
CA TRP A 161 -3.18 2.22 5.77
C TRP A 161 -3.15 3.37 4.76
N VAL A 162 -4.30 3.95 4.44
CA VAL A 162 -4.43 4.92 3.35
C VAL A 162 -4.97 6.26 3.84
N ALA A 163 -4.48 7.34 3.22
CA ALA A 163 -5.06 8.67 3.31
C ALA A 163 -4.59 9.51 2.13
N ARG A 164 -5.49 10.30 1.55
CA ARG A 164 -5.10 11.26 0.53
C ARG A 164 -4.25 12.40 1.08
N ILE A 165 -4.47 12.79 2.33
CA ILE A 165 -3.82 13.94 2.96
C ILE A 165 -3.38 13.57 4.39
N VAL A 166 -2.10 13.76 4.66
CA VAL A 166 -1.53 13.79 6.01
C VAL A 166 -0.66 15.05 6.12
N ARG A 167 -1.00 15.97 7.05
CA ARG A 167 -0.36 17.28 7.18
C ARG A 167 0.72 17.28 8.26
N ASP A 168 1.86 16.64 7.97
CA ASP A 168 3.00 16.57 8.91
C ASP A 168 4.11 17.60 8.63
N ALA A 169 4.07 18.27 7.48
CA ALA A 169 5.04 19.31 7.15
C ALA A 169 4.97 20.53 8.09
N GLN A 170 6.09 21.25 8.20
CA GLN A 170 6.12 22.54 8.90
C GLN A 170 5.33 23.60 8.10
N LYS A 171 5.53 23.64 6.78
CA LYS A 171 4.77 24.49 5.87
C LYS A 171 3.31 24.01 5.75
N GLN A 172 2.36 24.90 6.05
CA GLN A 172 0.93 24.59 6.05
C GLN A 172 0.29 24.59 4.65
N ASP A 173 0.85 25.38 3.72
CA ASP A 173 0.26 25.66 2.40
C ASP A 173 0.83 24.77 1.28
N LEU A 174 1.36 23.60 1.62
CA LEU A 174 1.86 22.67 0.60
C LEU A 174 0.70 22.04 -0.19
N PRO A 175 0.87 21.85 -1.50
CA PRO A 175 -0.17 21.26 -2.33
C PRO A 175 -0.41 19.80 -1.94
N VAL A 176 -1.63 19.33 -2.18
CA VAL A 176 -2.09 17.99 -1.84
C VAL A 176 -2.62 17.29 -3.08
N MET A 177 -2.61 15.96 -3.05
CA MET A 177 -3.13 15.12 -4.13
C MET A 177 -4.61 15.39 -4.41
N SER A 178 -4.98 15.45 -5.70
CA SER A 178 -6.36 15.48 -6.16
C SER A 178 -7.12 14.21 -5.75
N ARG A 179 -8.45 14.30 -5.71
CA ARG A 179 -9.29 13.11 -5.41
C ARG A 179 -9.26 12.10 -6.54
N GLU A 180 -9.16 12.59 -7.78
CA GLU A 180 -9.10 11.79 -9.00
C GLU A 180 -7.85 10.90 -8.98
N ALA A 181 -6.67 11.49 -8.76
CA ALA A 181 -5.42 10.74 -8.69
C ALA A 181 -5.39 9.81 -7.46
N TYR A 182 -5.98 10.23 -6.34
CA TYR A 182 -6.07 9.38 -5.16
C TYR A 182 -6.91 8.13 -5.41
N ARG A 183 -8.12 8.29 -5.96
CA ARG A 183 -9.00 7.18 -6.35
C ARG A 183 -8.29 6.22 -7.31
N GLU A 184 -7.53 6.76 -8.25
CA GLU A 184 -6.75 5.94 -9.17
C GLU A 184 -5.64 5.16 -8.46
N SER A 185 -4.92 5.82 -7.54
CA SER A 185 -3.91 5.17 -6.71
C SER A 185 -4.52 4.04 -5.88
N LEU A 186 -5.69 4.24 -5.26
CA LEU A 186 -6.41 3.19 -4.52
C LEU A 186 -6.70 1.96 -5.39
N ARG A 187 -7.07 2.12 -6.66
CA ARG A 187 -7.23 0.99 -7.59
C ARG A 187 -5.93 0.22 -7.79
N HIS A 188 -4.83 0.96 -8.01
CA HIS A 188 -3.52 0.36 -8.16
C HIS A 188 -3.04 -0.36 -6.89
N LEU A 189 -3.37 0.14 -5.70
CA LEU A 189 -3.03 -0.51 -4.42
C LEU A 189 -3.68 -1.89 -4.30
N TRP A 190 -4.99 -2.01 -4.57
CA TRP A 190 -5.69 -3.30 -4.60
C TRP A 190 -5.03 -4.30 -5.54
N LEU A 191 -4.67 -3.86 -6.75
CA LEU A 191 -4.01 -4.69 -7.75
C LEU A 191 -2.52 -4.95 -7.47
N ARG A 192 -1.99 -4.40 -6.37
CA ARG A 192 -0.66 -4.71 -5.81
C ARG A 192 -0.74 -5.65 -4.61
N GLY A 193 -1.88 -6.32 -4.42
CA GLY A 193 -1.99 -7.48 -3.53
C GLY A 193 -2.33 -7.15 -2.08
N ILE A 194 -2.89 -5.98 -1.81
CA ILE A 194 -3.54 -5.72 -0.51
C ILE A 194 -4.90 -6.43 -0.45
N GLN A 195 -5.33 -6.75 0.76
CA GLN A 195 -6.59 -7.45 1.06
C GLN A 195 -7.58 -6.57 1.82
N GLY A 196 -7.13 -5.39 2.25
CA GLY A 196 -7.95 -4.42 2.96
C GLY A 196 -7.29 -3.05 2.98
N MET A 197 -8.08 -2.05 3.36
CA MET A 197 -7.61 -0.70 3.61
C MET A 197 -8.09 -0.24 4.98
N MET A 198 -7.20 0.36 5.75
CA MET A 198 -7.52 1.15 6.93
C MET A 198 -7.46 2.62 6.53
N ILE A 199 -8.45 3.42 6.93
CA ILE A 199 -8.48 4.85 6.62
C ILE A 199 -7.79 5.59 7.77
N PHE A 200 -6.75 6.37 7.46
CA PHE A 200 -6.17 7.26 8.46
C PHE A 200 -7.06 8.48 8.59
N ASN A 201 -7.79 8.54 9.72
CA ASN A 201 -8.66 9.66 10.01
C ASN A 201 -7.85 10.81 10.61
N ALA A 202 -7.14 11.56 9.77
CA ALA A 202 -6.28 12.64 10.20
C ALA A 202 -7.09 13.69 10.99
N PRO A 203 -6.72 13.99 12.26
CA PRO A 203 -7.49 14.90 13.11
C PRO A 203 -7.52 16.34 12.61
N THR A 204 -6.64 16.68 11.66
CA THR A 204 -6.57 17.99 11.00
C THR A 204 -7.59 18.19 9.88
N LEU A 205 -8.30 17.13 9.46
CA LEU A 205 -9.29 17.21 8.39
C LEU A 205 -10.65 17.65 8.93
N SER A 206 -11.36 18.46 8.14
CA SER A 206 -12.77 18.76 8.37
C SER A 206 -13.62 17.48 8.26
N GLN A 207 -14.80 17.49 8.88
CA GLN A 207 -15.72 16.35 8.81
C GLN A 207 -16.07 15.96 7.37
N ASP A 208 -16.26 16.94 6.48
CA ASP A 208 -16.58 16.69 5.07
C ASP A 208 -15.42 16.02 4.33
N GLU A 209 -14.17 16.40 4.63
CA GLU A 209 -12.98 15.74 4.08
C GLU A 209 -12.86 14.30 4.58
N GLN A 210 -13.13 14.05 5.88
CA GLN A 210 -13.11 12.69 6.43
C GLN A 210 -14.19 11.81 5.77
N ILE A 211 -15.38 12.35 5.56
CA ILE A 211 -16.46 11.66 4.84
C ILE A 211 -16.07 11.39 3.39
N ALA A 212 -15.42 12.35 2.73
CA ALA A 212 -14.95 12.19 1.35
C ALA A 212 -13.95 11.04 1.19
N GLU A 213 -13.00 10.87 2.14
CA GLU A 213 -12.07 9.74 2.15
C GLU A 213 -12.81 8.39 2.22
N ILE A 214 -13.79 8.29 3.13
CA ILE A 214 -14.62 7.09 3.30
C ILE A 214 -15.39 6.78 2.02
N GLN A 215 -15.99 7.80 1.39
CA GLN A 215 -16.75 7.65 0.14
C GLN A 215 -15.86 7.15 -1.00
N ASP A 216 -14.66 7.73 -1.15
CA ASP A 216 -13.72 7.34 -2.22
C ASP A 216 -13.30 5.88 -2.08
N ILE A 217 -12.88 5.47 -0.88
CA ILE A 217 -12.46 4.09 -0.62
C ILE A 217 -13.63 3.11 -0.79
N SER A 218 -14.82 3.47 -0.30
CA SER A 218 -16.02 2.64 -0.45
C SER A 218 -16.42 2.46 -1.91
N GLN A 219 -16.32 3.50 -2.73
CA GLN A 219 -16.61 3.43 -4.15
C GLN A 219 -15.62 2.50 -4.87
N ILE A 220 -14.32 2.66 -4.62
CA ILE A 220 -13.28 1.81 -5.21
C ILE A 220 -13.42 0.35 -4.77
N TRP A 221 -13.75 0.11 -3.51
CA TRP A 221 -14.02 -1.25 -3.04
C TRP A 221 -15.19 -1.90 -3.78
N ARG A 222 -16.30 -1.18 -4.00
CA ARG A 222 -17.43 -1.71 -4.78
C ARG A 222 -17.02 -2.07 -6.21
N GLU A 223 -16.28 -1.20 -6.88
CA GLU A 223 -15.72 -1.47 -8.22
C GLU A 223 -14.87 -2.74 -8.24
N LEU A 224 -13.96 -2.91 -7.28
CA LEU A 224 -13.01 -4.01 -7.28
C LEU A 224 -13.54 -5.30 -6.65
N SER A 225 -14.67 -5.24 -5.96
CA SER A 225 -15.35 -6.42 -5.42
C SER A 225 -15.79 -7.41 -6.52
N GLU A 226 -15.92 -6.97 -7.77
CA GLU A 226 -16.11 -7.83 -8.94
C GLU A 226 -14.96 -8.82 -9.13
N TYR A 227 -13.77 -8.49 -8.63
CA TYR A 227 -12.54 -9.26 -8.73
C TYR A 227 -12.10 -9.88 -7.40
N ASN A 228 -13.03 -10.04 -6.45
CA ASN A 228 -12.73 -10.50 -5.08
C ASN A 228 -11.95 -11.83 -5.02
N SER A 229 -12.15 -12.74 -5.99
CA SER A 229 -11.34 -13.97 -6.06
C SER A 229 -9.86 -13.66 -6.31
N LEU A 230 -9.54 -12.81 -7.28
CA LEU A 230 -8.17 -12.36 -7.55
C LEU A 230 -7.61 -11.53 -6.39
N ILE A 231 -8.39 -10.67 -5.74
CA ILE A 231 -7.91 -9.89 -4.58
C ILE A 231 -7.49 -10.82 -3.44
N LYS A 232 -8.21 -11.94 -3.25
CA LYS A 232 -7.91 -12.90 -2.19
C LYS A 232 -6.74 -13.82 -2.50
N THR A 233 -6.61 -14.29 -3.74
CA THR A 233 -5.69 -15.40 -4.08
C THR A 233 -4.81 -15.15 -5.30
N GLY A 234 -4.96 -14.00 -5.96
CA GLY A 234 -4.21 -13.64 -7.15
C GLY A 234 -2.75 -13.32 -6.85
N LYS A 235 -1.89 -13.62 -7.81
CA LYS A 235 -0.48 -13.25 -7.83
C LYS A 235 -0.34 -11.83 -8.39
N VAL A 236 0.38 -10.98 -7.68
CA VAL A 236 0.78 -9.64 -8.15
C VAL A 236 1.74 -9.79 -9.34
N CYS A 237 1.48 -9.04 -10.40
CA CYS A 237 2.27 -9.10 -11.64
C CYS A 237 3.25 -7.92 -11.78
N ASN A 238 3.02 -6.81 -11.07
CA ASN A 238 3.90 -5.66 -11.08
C ASN A 238 4.18 -5.16 -9.66
N PHE A 239 5.47 -5.01 -9.35
CA PHE A 239 5.94 -4.40 -8.10
C PHE A 239 6.69 -3.09 -8.36
N ASP A 240 6.79 -2.64 -9.61
CA ASP A 240 7.58 -1.49 -9.97
C ASP A 240 6.91 -0.22 -9.48
N ILE A 241 7.70 0.65 -8.87
CA ILE A 241 7.29 1.95 -8.40
C ILE A 241 7.47 2.91 -9.58
N PRO A 242 6.49 3.78 -9.88
CA PRO A 242 6.67 4.81 -10.91
C PRO A 242 7.93 5.63 -10.63
N LYS A 243 8.72 5.94 -11.64
CA LYS A 243 9.91 6.78 -11.50
C LYS A 243 9.50 8.25 -11.41
N GLU A 244 10.47 9.08 -11.04
CA GLU A 244 10.35 10.53 -11.21
C GLU A 244 10.45 10.88 -12.70
N GLY A 245 9.52 11.71 -13.17
CA GLY A 245 9.56 12.30 -14.50
C GLY A 245 8.22 12.26 -15.22
N ASP A 246 8.11 13.12 -16.24
CA ASP A 246 6.94 13.16 -17.11
C ASP A 246 6.96 11.96 -18.08
N ASN A 247 5.77 11.42 -18.38
CA ASN A 247 5.48 10.46 -19.47
C ASN A 247 5.57 8.96 -19.16
N GLU A 248 5.43 8.57 -17.90
CA GLU A 248 5.32 7.15 -17.55
C GLU A 248 3.90 6.61 -17.71
N VAL A 249 3.78 5.28 -17.78
CA VAL A 249 2.49 4.60 -17.66
C VAL A 249 2.57 3.68 -16.46
N VAL A 250 1.74 3.98 -15.47
CA VAL A 250 1.60 3.17 -14.26
C VAL A 250 0.67 2.01 -14.57
N TRP A 251 1.10 0.80 -14.22
CA TRP A 251 0.23 -0.36 -14.31
C TRP A 251 0.32 -1.23 -13.06
N SER A 252 -0.78 -1.88 -12.72
CA SER A 252 -0.87 -2.90 -11.67
C SER A 252 -1.72 -4.05 -12.17
N ALA A 253 -1.42 -5.29 -11.77
CA ALA A 253 -2.26 -6.42 -12.13
C ALA A 253 -2.20 -7.56 -11.11
N LEU A 254 -3.32 -8.26 -10.99
CA LEU A 254 -3.44 -9.54 -10.31
C LEU A 254 -3.78 -10.62 -11.33
N SER A 255 -3.20 -11.81 -11.17
CA SER A 255 -3.48 -12.96 -12.02
C SER A 255 -3.65 -14.25 -11.23
N ASN A 256 -4.42 -15.18 -11.80
CA ASN A 256 -4.38 -16.60 -11.47
C ASN A 256 -3.91 -17.38 -12.71
N LEU A 257 -4.09 -18.70 -12.77
CA LEU A 257 -3.55 -19.51 -13.88
C LEU A 257 -4.07 -19.12 -15.29
N SER A 258 -5.31 -18.64 -15.40
CA SER A 258 -5.97 -18.41 -16.70
C SER A 258 -6.58 -17.02 -16.87
N TYR A 259 -6.60 -16.20 -15.81
CA TYR A 259 -7.28 -14.91 -15.81
C TYR A 259 -6.46 -13.86 -15.07
N ALA A 260 -6.42 -12.66 -15.62
CA ALA A 260 -5.80 -11.50 -14.99
C ALA A 260 -6.66 -10.24 -15.16
N VAL A 261 -6.52 -9.35 -14.19
CA VAL A 261 -7.08 -7.99 -14.23
C VAL A 261 -5.91 -7.03 -14.11
N ALA A 262 -5.78 -6.14 -15.10
CA ALA A 262 -4.76 -5.11 -15.14
C ALA A 262 -5.41 -3.72 -15.14
N ARG A 263 -4.84 -2.78 -14.39
CA ARG A 263 -5.18 -1.35 -14.46
C ARG A 263 -3.98 -0.61 -15.05
N VAL A 264 -4.22 0.22 -16.04
CA VAL A 264 -3.20 1.01 -16.74
C VAL A 264 -3.60 2.47 -16.71
N THR A 265 -2.70 3.34 -16.29
CA THR A 265 -2.93 4.77 -16.11
C THR A 265 -1.72 5.54 -16.65
N PRO A 266 -1.86 6.31 -17.74
CA PRO A 266 -0.81 7.21 -18.15
C PRO A 266 -0.63 8.33 -17.14
N VAL A 267 0.61 8.79 -17.06
CA VAL A 267 1.04 9.81 -16.14
C VAL A 267 1.87 10.84 -16.91
N GLY A 268 1.56 12.12 -16.71
CA GLY A 268 2.17 13.22 -17.47
C GLY A 268 1.46 13.51 -18.79
N SER A 269 2.06 14.40 -19.57
CA SER A 269 1.41 15.05 -20.73
C SER A 269 1.61 14.34 -22.06
N THR A 270 2.63 13.51 -22.20
CA THR A 270 2.97 12.80 -23.44
C THR A 270 3.35 11.32 -23.20
N PRO A 271 2.45 10.51 -22.63
CA PRO A 271 2.71 9.09 -22.41
C PRO A 271 2.87 8.34 -23.75
N PRO A 272 3.60 7.21 -23.79
CA PRO A 272 3.66 6.35 -24.98
C PRO A 272 2.25 5.85 -25.35
N SER A 273 2.01 5.58 -26.65
CA SER A 273 0.71 5.10 -27.14
C SER A 273 0.38 3.65 -26.75
N SER A 274 1.39 2.85 -26.43
CA SER A 274 1.25 1.50 -25.87
C SER A 274 2.40 1.18 -24.92
N ILE A 275 2.19 0.18 -24.08
CA ILE A 275 3.22 -0.42 -23.21
C ILE A 275 3.19 -1.94 -23.32
N ILE A 276 4.33 -2.56 -23.01
CA ILE A 276 4.41 -4.00 -22.76
C ILE A 276 4.30 -4.23 -21.27
N ILE A 277 3.28 -4.98 -20.85
CA ILE A 277 3.15 -5.49 -19.49
C ILE A 277 3.52 -6.98 -19.47
N ASN A 278 4.01 -7.47 -18.34
CA ASN A 278 4.36 -8.88 -18.18
C ASN A 278 3.37 -9.59 -17.26
N ILE A 279 2.63 -10.57 -17.80
CA ILE A 279 1.70 -11.41 -17.02
C ILE A 279 1.99 -12.87 -17.37
N TRP A 280 2.13 -13.73 -16.35
CA TRP A 280 2.54 -15.13 -16.51
C TRP A 280 3.89 -15.33 -17.20
N ASP A 281 4.80 -14.37 -17.05
CA ASP A 281 6.07 -14.32 -17.79
C ASP A 281 5.88 -14.24 -19.32
N LEU A 282 4.71 -13.74 -19.75
CA LEU A 282 4.39 -13.45 -21.14
C LEU A 282 4.28 -11.92 -21.34
N PRO A 283 5.01 -11.36 -22.33
CA PRO A 283 4.84 -9.97 -22.72
C PRO A 283 3.48 -9.78 -23.40
N ILE A 284 2.73 -8.77 -22.96
CA ILE A 284 1.42 -8.41 -23.49
C ILE A 284 1.43 -6.93 -23.82
N GLU A 285 1.18 -6.59 -25.08
CA GLU A 285 1.01 -5.20 -25.49
C GLU A 285 -0.37 -4.68 -25.11
N ILE A 286 -0.40 -3.53 -24.45
CA ILE A 286 -1.62 -2.82 -24.04
C ILE A 286 -1.54 -1.39 -24.54
N SER A 287 -2.60 -0.94 -25.22
CA SER A 287 -2.75 0.47 -25.59
C SER A 287 -2.88 1.34 -24.34
N THR A 288 -2.16 2.45 -24.32
CA THR A 288 -2.27 3.45 -23.28
C THR A 288 -3.64 4.14 -23.39
N PRO A 289 -4.43 4.18 -22.30
CA PRO A 289 -5.79 4.68 -22.39
C PRO A 289 -5.86 6.21 -22.39
N ASP A 290 -6.78 6.74 -23.19
CA ASP A 290 -7.24 8.14 -23.18
C ASP A 290 -8.78 8.12 -23.13
N PRO A 291 -9.43 8.63 -22.06
CA PRO A 291 -8.85 9.31 -20.89
C PRO A 291 -8.04 8.39 -19.96
N PRO A 292 -7.20 8.96 -19.06
CA PRO A 292 -6.37 8.20 -18.15
C PRO A 292 -7.12 7.19 -17.29
N GLY A 293 -6.51 6.02 -17.13
CA GLY A 293 -7.01 4.96 -16.26
C GLY A 293 -8.01 4.04 -16.93
N LYS A 294 -7.55 2.84 -17.32
CA LYS A 294 -8.38 1.77 -17.89
C LYS A 294 -8.11 0.41 -17.27
N THR A 295 -9.18 -0.35 -17.07
CA THR A 295 -9.11 -1.73 -16.56
C THR A 295 -9.24 -2.70 -17.72
N TYR A 296 -8.35 -3.68 -17.77
CA TYR A 296 -8.30 -4.73 -18.78
C TYR A 296 -8.48 -6.08 -18.12
N GLN A 297 -9.37 -6.90 -18.69
CA GLN A 297 -9.46 -8.33 -18.41
C GLN A 297 -8.67 -9.10 -19.44
N ILE A 298 -7.85 -10.04 -18.98
CA ILE A 298 -6.92 -10.79 -19.82
C ILE A 298 -7.13 -12.27 -19.54
N TRP A 299 -7.45 -13.03 -20.59
CA TRP A 299 -7.72 -14.47 -20.51
C TRP A 299 -6.63 -15.26 -21.24
N ARG A 300 -6.06 -16.24 -20.55
CA ARG A 300 -5.06 -17.17 -21.11
C ARG A 300 -5.70 -18.50 -21.47
N HIS A 301 -5.44 -18.94 -22.71
CA HIS A 301 -5.83 -20.25 -23.21
C HIS A 301 -4.77 -21.30 -22.82
N ILE A 302 -4.93 -21.93 -21.66
CA ILE A 302 -3.97 -22.90 -21.10
C ILE A 302 -3.80 -24.10 -22.05
N GLY A 303 -2.56 -24.51 -22.28
CA GLY A 303 -2.24 -25.69 -23.10
C GLY A 303 -2.34 -25.44 -24.61
N THR A 304 -2.43 -24.17 -25.04
CA THR A 304 -2.51 -23.78 -26.45
C THR A 304 -1.45 -22.73 -26.78
N SER A 305 -1.18 -22.54 -28.08
CA SER A 305 -0.37 -21.42 -28.59
C SER A 305 -1.21 -20.17 -28.88
N ILE A 306 -2.49 -20.16 -28.50
CA ILE A 306 -3.40 -19.04 -28.78
C ILE A 306 -3.00 -17.86 -27.89
N PRO A 307 -2.77 -16.66 -28.45
CA PRO A 307 -2.47 -15.47 -27.67
C PRO A 307 -3.56 -15.16 -26.64
N PRO A 308 -3.24 -14.50 -25.51
CA PRO A 308 -4.24 -14.08 -24.55
C PRO A 308 -5.31 -13.19 -25.18
N THR A 309 -6.56 -13.38 -24.77
CA THR A 309 -7.67 -12.50 -25.16
C THR A 309 -7.73 -11.33 -24.20
N ILE A 310 -7.69 -10.11 -24.74
CA ILE A 310 -7.67 -8.86 -23.97
C ILE A 310 -9.00 -8.14 -24.18
N THR A 311 -9.65 -7.73 -23.10
CA THR A 311 -10.90 -6.97 -23.15
C THR A 311 -10.80 -5.76 -22.24
N ALA A 312 -10.88 -4.57 -22.82
CA ALA A 312 -10.91 -3.32 -22.08
C ALA A 312 -12.32 -3.06 -21.53
N ILE A 313 -12.43 -2.72 -20.24
CA ILE A 313 -13.71 -2.45 -19.59
C ILE A 313 -13.92 -0.93 -19.49
N THR A 314 -15.04 -0.45 -20.00
CA THR A 314 -15.58 0.89 -19.72
C THR A 314 -16.44 0.83 -18.47
N ALA A 315 -15.82 1.06 -17.31
CA ALA A 315 -16.42 1.08 -15.97
C ALA A 315 -17.04 -0.26 -15.50
N PRO A 316 -17.02 -0.56 -14.18
CA PRO A 316 -17.85 -1.63 -13.65
C PRO A 316 -19.29 -1.32 -14.01
N VAL A 317 -19.97 -2.24 -14.71
CA VAL A 317 -21.41 -2.15 -14.89
C VAL A 317 -21.98 -2.30 -13.48
N LEU A 318 -22.36 -1.18 -12.86
CA LEU A 318 -23.15 -1.16 -11.64
C LEU A 318 -24.44 -1.94 -11.91
N ARG A 319 -24.39 -3.27 -11.74
CA ARG A 319 -25.57 -4.11 -11.64
C ARG A 319 -26.09 -3.87 -10.25
N ILE A 320 -26.89 -2.82 -10.11
CA ILE A 320 -27.78 -2.66 -8.97
C ILE A 320 -28.67 -3.91 -8.99
N LYS A 321 -28.48 -4.81 -8.02
CA LYS A 321 -29.44 -5.85 -7.68
C LYS A 321 -30.41 -5.30 -6.65
#